data_AF-A0A7C5G7H2-F1
#
_entry.id   AF-A0A7C5G7H2-F1
#
_cell.length_a   1.000
_cell.length_b   1.000
_cell.length_c   1.000
_cell.angle_alpha   90.00
_cell.angle_beta   90.00
_cell.angle_gamma   90.00
#
_symmetry.space_group_name_H-M   'P 1'
#
loop_
_entity.id
_entity.type
_entity.pdbx_description
1 polymer ?
#
loop_
_entity_poly.entity_id
_entity_poly.type
_entity_poly.pdbx_seq_one_letter_code
_entity_poly.pdbx_strand_id
1 'polypeptide(L)'
;MKIIKITLLITVALTLTNCASGYKMIEPKTINYISANESDGVKLEYKYDLLDKKYEKKELKKGVKLVAVKITNNSGKDLMFGRDAKLAYENGTEVYVMENEKAFKTLKQSPASYLWYLLLTPMNFYTAENGQETSSTPVGLVVGPGLAGGNMIAAGSANKKFKEEMLEYNVNGTIIKSGETKYGLIGIKTDSFDALKLKIE
;
A
#
# COMPACT_ATOMS: atom_id res chain seq x y z
N MET A 1 4.99 41.04 -5.40
CA MET A 1 6.02 40.09 -5.92
C MET A 1 6.54 39.09 -4.89
N LYS A 2 6.86 39.48 -3.64
CA LYS A 2 7.39 38.53 -2.63
C LYS A 2 6.43 37.37 -2.30
N ILE A 3 5.12 37.65 -2.15
CA ILE A 3 4.11 36.61 -1.85
C ILE A 3 3.98 35.59 -2.99
N ILE A 4 3.92 36.03 -4.25
CA ILE A 4 3.83 35.14 -5.43
C ILE A 4 5.05 34.20 -5.52
N LYS A 5 6.27 34.71 -5.26
CA LYS A 5 7.49 33.89 -5.25
C LYS A 5 7.47 32.84 -4.13
N ILE A 6 6.96 33.19 -2.96
CA ILE A 6 6.81 32.27 -1.83
C ILE A 6 5.76 31.20 -2.13
N THR A 7 4.60 31.59 -2.69
CA THR A 7 3.55 30.64 -3.09
C THR A 7 4.04 29.68 -4.17
N LEU A 8 4.79 30.16 -5.17
CA LEU A 8 5.38 29.32 -6.22
C LEU A 8 6.41 28.34 -5.63
N LEU A 9 7.29 28.80 -4.73
CA LEU A 9 8.29 27.96 -4.08
C LEU A 9 7.63 26.86 -3.22
N ILE A 10 6.58 27.19 -2.47
CA ILE A 10 5.80 26.23 -1.67
C ILE A 10 5.10 25.22 -2.58
N THR A 11 4.56 25.68 -3.72
CA THR A 11 3.91 24.78 -4.69
C THR A 11 4.91 23.79 -5.30
N VAL A 12 6.11 24.25 -5.64
CA VAL A 12 7.19 23.38 -6.15
C VAL A 12 7.70 22.42 -5.07
N ALA A 13 7.89 22.88 -3.84
CA ALA A 13 8.30 22.01 -2.74
C ALA A 13 7.26 20.91 -2.45
N LEU A 14 5.97 21.23 -2.55
CA LEU A 14 4.87 20.27 -2.36
C LEU A 14 4.81 19.24 -3.51
N THR A 15 5.12 19.61 -4.75
CA THR A 15 5.13 18.66 -5.88
C THR A 15 6.33 17.71 -5.86
N LEU A 16 7.46 18.10 -5.27
CA LEU A 16 8.65 17.25 -5.13
C LEU A 16 8.49 16.10 -4.12
N THR A 17 7.54 16.20 -3.18
CA THR A 17 7.23 15.09 -2.25
C THR A 17 6.45 13.95 -2.88
N ASN A 18 6.05 14.11 -4.16
CA ASN A 18 5.16 13.17 -4.81
C ASN A 18 5.87 12.06 -5.59
N CYS A 19 7.18 11.89 -5.48
CA CYS A 19 7.94 10.80 -6.11
C CYS A 19 7.48 9.41 -5.67
N ALA A 20 7.69 8.42 -6.53
CA ALA A 20 7.41 7.01 -6.27
C ALA A 20 8.08 6.53 -4.98
N SER A 21 7.33 5.77 -4.20
CA SER A 21 7.83 5.15 -2.98
C SER A 21 8.24 3.71 -3.28
N GLY A 22 9.32 3.24 -2.65
CA GLY A 22 9.61 1.81 -2.63
C GLY A 22 8.55 1.04 -1.86
N TYR A 23 8.43 -0.26 -2.15
CA TYR A 23 7.64 -1.19 -1.34
C TYR A 23 8.58 -1.96 -0.40
N LYS A 24 8.31 -1.89 0.91
CA LYS A 24 8.96 -2.70 1.92
C LYS A 24 8.12 -3.95 2.12
N MET A 25 8.71 -5.13 1.93
CA MET A 25 8.00 -6.39 2.16
C MET A 25 7.58 -6.50 3.62
N ILE A 26 6.39 -7.02 3.83
CA ILE A 26 5.74 -7.12 5.13
C ILE A 26 6.24 -8.34 5.89
N GLU A 27 6.51 -9.42 5.17
CA GLU A 27 6.98 -10.72 5.64
C GLU A 27 6.14 -11.24 6.82
N PRO A 28 4.88 -11.65 6.62
CA PRO A 28 3.96 -12.02 7.71
C PRO A 28 4.50 -13.03 8.74
N LYS A 29 5.47 -13.87 8.34
CA LYS A 29 6.12 -14.85 9.22
C LYS A 29 7.06 -14.24 10.25
N THR A 30 7.59 -13.03 10.01
CA THR A 30 8.59 -12.37 10.88
C THR A 30 7.98 -11.26 11.74
N ILE A 31 6.69 -10.95 11.55
CA ILE A 31 5.98 -9.92 12.30
C ILE A 31 5.80 -10.33 13.77
N ASN A 32 6.05 -9.37 14.66
CA ASN A 32 5.53 -9.44 16.03
C ASN A 32 4.05 -9.05 16.05
N TYR A 33 3.17 -10.03 16.21
CA TYR A 33 1.73 -9.84 16.29
C TYR A 33 1.34 -9.36 17.68
N ILE A 34 0.73 -8.18 17.75
CA ILE A 34 0.40 -7.51 19.03
C ILE A 34 -1.04 -7.76 19.48
N SER A 35 -1.90 -8.24 18.59
CA SER A 35 -3.30 -8.50 18.87
C SER A 35 -3.60 -9.98 18.64
N ALA A 36 -4.35 -10.57 19.57
CA ALA A 36 -4.73 -11.97 19.51
C ALA A 36 -6.15 -12.17 20.04
N ASN A 37 -6.86 -13.12 19.44
CA ASN A 37 -8.16 -13.60 19.87
C ASN A 37 -8.20 -15.12 19.67
N GLU A 38 -8.90 -15.85 20.53
CA GLU A 38 -9.05 -17.30 20.43
C GLU A 38 -10.52 -17.69 20.62
N SER A 39 -11.05 -18.47 19.68
CA SER A 39 -12.42 -18.99 19.73
C SER A 39 -12.43 -20.40 19.18
N ASP A 40 -13.15 -21.31 19.86
CA ASP A 40 -13.41 -22.68 19.38
C ASP A 40 -12.14 -23.46 18.98
N GLY A 41 -11.05 -23.25 19.73
CA GLY A 41 -9.76 -23.88 19.46
C GLY A 41 -9.01 -23.30 18.27
N VAL A 42 -9.41 -22.13 17.74
CA VAL A 42 -8.72 -21.42 16.67
C VAL A 42 -8.19 -20.09 17.18
N LYS A 43 -6.88 -19.91 17.11
CA LYS A 43 -6.21 -18.68 17.51
C LYS A 43 -5.99 -17.79 16.29
N LEU A 44 -6.50 -16.57 16.36
CA LEU A 44 -6.19 -15.48 15.44
C LEU A 44 -5.20 -14.53 16.08
N GLU A 45 -4.10 -14.25 15.40
CA GLU A 45 -3.17 -13.17 15.71
C GLU A 45 -3.15 -12.22 14.52
N TYR A 46 -3.22 -10.91 14.75
CA TYR A 46 -3.30 -9.94 13.65
C TYR A 46 -2.55 -8.64 13.93
N LYS A 47 -2.24 -7.92 12.84
CA LYS A 47 -1.57 -6.62 12.88
C LYS A 47 -2.02 -5.71 11.74
N TYR A 48 -2.34 -4.47 12.10
CA TYR A 48 -2.62 -3.35 11.22
C TYR A 48 -1.36 -2.50 10.95
N ASP A 49 -1.50 -1.44 10.15
CA ASP A 49 -0.44 -0.44 9.87
C ASP A 49 0.86 -1.06 9.36
N LEU A 50 0.72 -1.80 8.27
CA LEU A 50 1.83 -2.56 7.65
C LEU A 50 2.53 -1.78 6.53
N LEU A 51 1.81 -0.84 5.91
CA LEU A 51 2.26 -0.12 4.72
C LEU A 51 2.94 1.22 5.07
N ASP A 52 3.83 1.69 4.19
CA ASP A 52 4.64 2.92 4.35
C ASP A 52 4.31 3.93 3.22
N LYS A 53 4.51 5.22 3.49
CA LYS A 53 4.48 6.36 2.53
C LYS A 53 3.22 6.36 1.67
N LYS A 54 3.38 6.11 0.36
CA LYS A 54 2.29 6.22 -0.62
C LYS A 54 1.28 5.09 -0.46
N TYR A 55 1.66 3.93 0.06
CA TYR A 55 0.75 2.81 0.28
C TYR A 55 -0.13 3.06 1.51
N GLU A 56 0.46 3.53 2.61
CA GLU A 56 -0.28 3.99 3.79
C GLU A 56 -1.28 5.11 3.44
N LYS A 57 -0.83 6.13 2.69
CA LYS A 57 -1.73 7.20 2.18
C LYS A 57 -2.87 6.65 1.32
N LYS A 58 -2.66 5.53 0.62
CA LYS A 58 -3.69 4.86 -0.17
C LYS A 58 -4.69 4.14 0.70
N GLU A 59 -4.26 3.49 1.79
CA GLU A 59 -5.17 2.88 2.75
C GLU A 59 -6.15 3.91 3.31
N LEU A 60 -5.61 5.04 3.80
CA LEU A 60 -6.41 6.14 4.32
C LEU A 60 -7.33 6.76 3.26
N LYS A 61 -6.82 7.02 2.06
CA LYS A 61 -7.61 7.64 0.98
C LYS A 61 -8.71 6.73 0.44
N LYS A 62 -8.57 5.41 0.58
CA LYS A 62 -9.48 4.43 -0.03
C LYS A 62 -10.37 3.72 0.99
N GLY A 63 -10.17 3.93 2.29
CA GLY A 63 -10.89 3.21 3.34
C GLY A 63 -10.66 1.71 3.25
N VAL A 64 -9.42 1.31 2.97
CA VAL A 64 -9.02 -0.09 2.88
C VAL A 64 -7.77 -0.27 3.72
N LYS A 65 -7.82 -1.20 4.68
CA LYS A 65 -6.67 -1.59 5.50
C LYS A 65 -6.14 -2.94 5.04
N LEU A 66 -4.83 -3.06 4.90
CA LEU A 66 -4.12 -4.30 4.75
C LEU A 66 -3.77 -4.82 6.15
N VAL A 67 -4.14 -6.06 6.42
CA VAL A 67 -3.98 -6.70 7.72
C VAL A 67 -3.19 -7.99 7.54
N ALA A 68 -2.19 -8.17 8.38
CA ALA A 68 -1.44 -9.40 8.48
C ALA A 68 -2.16 -10.26 9.49
N VAL A 69 -2.45 -11.50 9.12
CA VAL A 69 -3.10 -12.48 9.97
C VAL A 69 -2.22 -13.70 10.11
N LYS A 70 -2.23 -14.26 11.30
CA LYS A 70 -1.65 -15.55 11.63
C LYS A 70 -2.76 -16.35 12.31
N ILE A 71 -3.11 -17.48 11.71
CA ILE A 71 -4.22 -18.31 12.15
C ILE A 71 -3.66 -19.67 12.53
N THR A 72 -3.82 -20.07 13.78
CA THR A 72 -3.44 -21.39 14.29
C THR A 72 -4.70 -22.17 14.60
N ASN A 73 -4.90 -23.29 13.90
CA ASN A 73 -6.07 -24.15 14.07
C ASN A 73 -5.75 -25.32 15.01
N ASN A 74 -6.31 -25.32 16.20
CA ASN A 74 -6.26 -26.43 17.16
C ASN A 74 -7.66 -27.02 17.44
N SER A 75 -8.63 -26.78 16.54
CA SER A 75 -10.04 -27.16 16.74
C SER A 75 -10.32 -28.66 16.57
N GLY A 76 -9.34 -29.44 16.10
CA GLY A 76 -9.52 -30.87 15.82
C GLY A 76 -10.15 -31.18 14.46
N LYS A 77 -10.58 -30.16 13.70
CA LYS A 77 -11.10 -30.28 12.32
C LYS A 77 -10.35 -29.37 11.36
N ASP A 78 -10.30 -29.73 10.08
CA ASP A 78 -9.78 -28.85 9.03
C ASP A 78 -10.77 -27.70 8.79
N LEU A 79 -10.25 -26.49 8.57
CA LEU A 79 -11.06 -25.28 8.39
C LEU A 79 -10.68 -24.56 7.11
N MET A 80 -11.66 -24.20 6.29
CA MET A 80 -11.45 -23.32 5.15
C MET A 80 -11.69 -21.86 5.54
N PHE A 81 -10.67 -21.02 5.42
CA PHE A 81 -10.81 -19.59 5.69
C PHE A 81 -11.69 -18.93 4.62
N GLY A 82 -12.65 -18.11 5.06
CA GLY A 82 -13.69 -17.50 4.23
C GLY A 82 -14.95 -18.35 4.06
N ARG A 83 -14.95 -19.61 4.51
CA ARG A 83 -16.13 -20.48 4.55
C ARG A 83 -16.43 -20.94 5.98
N ASP A 84 -15.57 -21.79 6.53
CA ASP A 84 -15.75 -22.39 7.86
C ASP A 84 -15.19 -21.49 8.97
N ALA A 85 -14.22 -20.63 8.64
CA ALA A 85 -13.67 -19.62 9.53
C ALA A 85 -13.73 -18.26 8.85
N LYS A 86 -14.54 -17.34 9.37
CA LYS A 86 -14.73 -15.99 8.83
C LYS A 86 -14.23 -14.94 9.80
N LEU A 87 -13.70 -13.84 9.26
CA LEU A 87 -13.27 -12.72 10.08
C LEU A 87 -14.49 -11.90 10.52
N ALA A 88 -14.54 -11.51 11.78
CA ALA A 88 -15.58 -10.66 12.34
C ALA A 88 -14.97 -9.61 13.26
N TYR A 89 -15.69 -8.51 13.48
CA TYR A 89 -15.36 -7.56 14.53
C TYR A 89 -15.80 -8.12 15.89
N GLU A 90 -15.30 -7.55 16.98
CA GLU A 90 -15.68 -7.98 18.34
C GLU A 90 -17.19 -7.95 18.60
N ASN A 91 -17.91 -7.00 18.00
CA ASN A 91 -19.36 -6.90 18.07
C ASN A 91 -20.12 -8.01 17.30
N GLY A 92 -19.42 -8.93 16.64
CA GLY A 92 -19.98 -10.05 15.89
C GLY A 92 -20.34 -9.74 14.43
N THR A 93 -20.19 -8.49 13.99
CA THR A 93 -20.40 -8.11 12.59
C THR A 93 -19.30 -8.73 11.73
N GLU A 94 -19.69 -9.43 10.67
CA GLU A 94 -18.76 -10.04 9.74
C GLU A 94 -17.93 -8.98 9.01
N VAL A 95 -16.63 -9.21 8.90
CA VAL A 95 -15.70 -8.33 8.18
C VAL A 95 -15.70 -8.74 6.72
N TYR A 96 -16.01 -7.78 5.84
CA TYR A 96 -15.86 -7.99 4.41
C TYR A 96 -14.38 -8.04 4.01
N VAL A 97 -13.86 -9.27 3.87
CA VAL A 97 -12.53 -9.53 3.32
C VAL A 97 -12.57 -9.35 1.80
N MET A 98 -11.80 -8.39 1.32
CA MET A 98 -11.70 -8.10 -0.11
C MET A 98 -10.92 -9.20 -0.83
N GLU A 99 -11.33 -9.50 -2.06
CA GLU A 99 -10.50 -10.28 -2.97
C GLU A 99 -9.11 -9.66 -3.11
N ASN A 100 -8.09 -10.51 -3.09
CA ASN A 100 -6.69 -10.09 -3.04
C ASN A 100 -6.31 -9.16 -4.22
N GLU A 101 -6.72 -9.50 -5.45
CA GLU A 101 -6.49 -8.65 -6.64
C GLU A 101 -7.21 -7.30 -6.55
N LYS A 102 -8.41 -7.26 -5.95
CA LYS A 102 -9.17 -6.01 -5.75
C LYS A 102 -8.51 -5.13 -4.69
N ALA A 103 -8.04 -5.71 -3.59
CA ALA A 103 -7.25 -5.01 -2.57
C ALA A 103 -5.95 -4.44 -3.18
N PHE A 104 -5.20 -5.26 -3.93
CA PHE A 104 -4.00 -4.82 -4.65
C PHE A 104 -4.29 -3.64 -5.60
N LYS A 105 -5.29 -3.76 -6.48
CA LYS A 105 -5.66 -2.69 -7.43
C LYS A 105 -6.06 -1.39 -6.73
N THR A 106 -6.63 -1.50 -5.53
CA THR A 106 -7.07 -0.34 -4.74
C THR A 106 -5.89 0.37 -4.07
N LEU A 107 -4.96 -0.41 -3.52
CA LEU A 107 -3.85 0.09 -2.70
C LEU A 107 -2.57 0.41 -3.50
N LYS A 108 -2.41 -0.11 -4.72
CA LYS A 108 -1.22 0.14 -5.53
C LYS A 108 -0.97 1.63 -5.82
N GLN A 109 0.31 1.97 -6.02
CA GLN A 109 0.71 3.27 -6.57
C GLN A 109 0.18 3.42 -8.00
N SER A 110 -0.05 4.65 -8.46
CA SER A 110 -0.50 4.92 -9.84
C SER A 110 0.66 5.42 -10.69
N PRO A 111 1.33 4.57 -11.50
CA PRO A 111 2.49 5.00 -12.29
C PRO A 111 2.14 6.10 -13.30
N ALA A 112 0.93 6.05 -13.89
CA ALA A 112 0.48 7.06 -14.85
C ALA A 112 0.42 8.48 -14.28
N SER A 113 0.28 8.63 -12.95
CA SER A 113 0.32 9.96 -12.32
C SER A 113 1.68 10.66 -12.44
N TYR A 114 2.76 9.93 -12.75
CA TYR A 114 4.08 10.52 -12.97
C TYR A 114 4.27 11.10 -14.37
N LEU A 115 3.35 10.83 -15.30
CA LEU A 115 3.35 11.49 -16.62
C LEU A 115 3.15 13.01 -16.51
N TRP A 116 2.61 13.50 -15.39
CA TRP A 116 2.53 14.94 -15.13
C TRP A 116 3.91 15.61 -15.07
N TYR A 117 5.00 14.86 -14.79
CA TYR A 117 6.36 15.41 -14.91
C TYR A 117 6.75 15.77 -16.35
N LEU A 118 6.06 15.23 -17.38
CA LEU A 118 6.26 15.65 -18.77
C LEU A 118 5.87 17.12 -19.00
N LEU A 119 5.10 17.74 -18.11
CA LEU A 119 4.85 19.19 -18.17
C LEU A 119 6.10 20.03 -17.90
N LEU A 120 7.19 19.43 -17.40
CA LEU A 120 8.50 20.08 -17.26
C LEU A 120 9.33 20.04 -18.55
N THR A 121 8.86 19.37 -19.60
CA THR A 121 9.54 19.25 -20.89
C THR A 121 9.89 20.59 -21.57
N PRO A 122 9.02 21.63 -21.58
CA PRO A 122 9.34 22.92 -22.21
C PRO A 122 10.24 23.83 -21.36
N MET A 123 10.82 23.33 -20.25
CA MET A 123 11.69 24.12 -19.38
C MET A 123 13.06 24.42 -20.02
N ASN A 124 13.47 25.68 -19.98
CA ASN A 124 14.79 26.14 -20.42
C ASN A 124 15.58 26.71 -19.23
N PHE A 125 16.89 26.53 -19.25
CA PHE A 125 17.84 27.13 -18.32
C PHE A 125 18.52 28.31 -19.01
N TYR A 126 18.40 29.50 -18.42
CA TYR A 126 18.93 30.73 -18.96
C TYR A 126 20.13 31.21 -18.14
N THR A 127 21.20 31.65 -18.81
CA THR A 127 22.30 32.40 -18.17
C THR A 127 22.18 33.86 -18.55
N ALA A 128 22.49 34.75 -17.61
CA ALA A 128 22.51 36.18 -17.87
C ALA A 128 23.80 36.81 -17.34
N GLU A 129 24.38 37.72 -18.13
CA GLU A 129 25.46 38.61 -17.70
C GLU A 129 24.94 40.04 -17.75
N ASN A 130 25.19 40.82 -16.69
CA ASN A 130 24.73 42.21 -16.56
C ASN A 130 23.21 42.41 -16.83
N GLY A 131 22.38 41.41 -16.52
CA GLY A 131 20.92 41.48 -16.69
C GLY A 131 20.42 41.23 -18.12
N GLN A 132 21.30 40.90 -19.07
CA GLN A 132 20.93 40.43 -20.41
C GLN A 132 21.12 38.92 -20.51
N GLU A 133 20.11 38.22 -21.05
CA GLU A 133 20.20 36.79 -21.31
C GLU A 133 21.28 36.51 -22.37
N THR A 134 22.24 35.67 -22.03
CA THR A 134 23.38 35.31 -22.88
C THR A 134 23.27 33.91 -23.48
N SER A 135 22.52 32.99 -22.84
CA SER A 135 22.28 31.65 -23.40
C SER A 135 20.98 31.04 -22.89
N SER A 136 20.44 30.08 -23.65
CA SER A 136 19.27 29.27 -23.30
C SER A 136 19.54 27.81 -23.61
N THR A 137 19.50 26.95 -22.59
CA THR A 137 19.69 25.50 -22.71
C THR A 137 18.37 24.77 -22.39
N PRO A 138 17.80 23.97 -23.31
CA PRO A 138 16.53 23.28 -23.12
C PRO A 138 16.66 22.04 -22.21
N VAL A 139 16.87 22.25 -20.91
CA VAL A 139 17.04 21.18 -19.92
C VAL A 139 15.78 20.34 -19.69
N GLY A 140 14.60 20.88 -19.99
CA GLY A 140 13.31 20.23 -19.78
C GLY A 140 13.15 18.93 -20.56
N LEU A 141 13.75 18.84 -21.75
CA LEU A 141 13.73 17.64 -22.61
C LEU A 141 14.31 16.40 -21.91
N VAL A 142 15.20 16.60 -20.94
CA VAL A 142 15.77 15.51 -20.12
C VAL A 142 15.03 15.42 -18.78
N VAL A 143 14.77 16.56 -18.12
CA VAL A 143 14.18 16.59 -16.78
C VAL A 143 12.78 15.99 -16.75
N GLY A 144 11.89 16.41 -17.66
CA GLY A 144 10.50 15.94 -17.67
C GLY A 144 10.38 14.43 -17.91
N PRO A 145 10.90 13.93 -19.05
CA PRO A 145 10.92 12.49 -19.35
C PRO A 145 11.70 11.66 -18.34
N GLY A 146 12.85 12.14 -17.85
CA GLY A 146 13.67 11.44 -16.86
C GLY A 146 12.94 11.24 -15.54
N LEU A 147 12.29 12.28 -15.02
CA LEU A 147 11.47 12.19 -13.81
C LEU A 147 10.24 11.30 -14.02
N ALA A 148 9.53 11.45 -15.14
CA ALA A 148 8.36 10.64 -15.45
C ALA A 148 8.72 9.15 -15.53
N GLY A 149 9.70 8.80 -16.37
CA GLY A 149 10.16 7.44 -16.58
C GLY A 149 10.73 6.80 -15.32
N GLY A 150 11.61 7.51 -14.61
CA GLY A 150 12.22 7.00 -13.38
C GLY A 150 11.18 6.66 -12.31
N ASN A 151 10.20 7.54 -12.08
CA ASN A 151 9.14 7.29 -11.11
C ASN A 151 8.18 6.16 -11.56
N MET A 152 7.87 6.06 -12.86
CA MET A 152 7.04 4.98 -13.39
C MET A 152 7.70 3.61 -13.18
N ILE A 153 9.00 3.49 -13.45
CA ILE A 153 9.77 2.26 -13.24
C ILE A 153 9.79 1.90 -11.75
N ALA A 154 10.13 2.86 -10.89
CA ALA A 154 10.18 2.63 -9.44
C ALA A 154 8.82 2.18 -8.87
N ALA A 155 7.73 2.87 -9.23
CA ALA A 155 6.38 2.50 -8.79
C ALA A 155 5.92 1.17 -9.40
N GLY A 156 6.27 0.88 -10.65
CA GLY A 156 5.98 -0.39 -11.30
C GLY A 156 6.65 -1.57 -10.59
N SER A 157 7.95 -1.43 -10.29
CA SER A 157 8.72 -2.42 -9.53
C SER A 157 8.16 -2.63 -8.11
N ALA A 158 7.90 -1.54 -7.39
CA ALA A 158 7.30 -1.60 -6.06
C ALA A 158 5.92 -2.28 -6.06
N ASN A 159 5.05 -1.92 -7.01
CA ASN A 159 3.74 -2.56 -7.16
C ASN A 159 3.84 -4.05 -7.51
N LYS A 160 4.83 -4.45 -8.31
CA LYS A 160 5.05 -5.87 -8.62
C LYS A 160 5.37 -6.66 -7.35
N LYS A 161 6.32 -6.19 -6.55
CA LYS A 161 6.67 -6.82 -5.26
C LYS A 161 5.47 -6.91 -4.32
N PHE A 162 4.71 -5.83 -4.21
CA PHE A 162 3.49 -5.80 -3.39
C PHE A 162 2.46 -6.85 -3.85
N LYS A 163 2.23 -6.95 -5.17
CA LYS A 163 1.32 -7.95 -5.73
C LYS A 163 1.80 -9.38 -5.45
N GLU A 164 3.07 -9.65 -5.67
CA GLU A 164 3.66 -10.97 -5.46
C GLU A 164 3.50 -11.42 -4.01
N GLU A 165 3.80 -10.54 -3.04
CA GLU A 165 3.64 -10.85 -1.63
C GLU A 165 2.17 -11.03 -1.23
N MET A 166 1.26 -10.19 -1.72
CA MET A 166 -0.18 -10.36 -1.47
C MET A 166 -0.70 -11.70 -2.00
N LEU A 167 -0.22 -12.15 -3.17
CA LEU A 167 -0.61 -13.43 -3.76
C LEU A 167 0.00 -14.62 -3.01
N GLU A 168 1.28 -14.54 -2.63
CA GLU A 168 1.96 -15.57 -1.84
C GLU A 168 1.25 -15.82 -0.51
N TYR A 169 0.82 -14.74 0.16
CA TYR A 169 0.15 -14.78 1.46
C TYR A 169 -1.38 -14.67 1.34
N ASN A 170 -1.97 -15.08 0.22
CA ASN A 170 -3.43 -15.15 0.13
C ASN A 170 -3.98 -16.34 0.92
N VAL A 171 -4.67 -16.06 2.03
CA VAL A 171 -5.31 -17.09 2.86
C VAL A 171 -6.77 -17.34 2.51
N ASN A 172 -7.40 -16.48 1.70
CA ASN A 172 -8.81 -16.64 1.37
C ASN A 172 -9.07 -17.90 0.53
N GLY A 173 -9.98 -18.75 0.99
CA GLY A 173 -10.28 -20.04 0.38
C GLY A 173 -9.23 -21.13 0.63
N THR A 174 -8.23 -20.87 1.47
CA THR A 174 -7.23 -21.89 1.83
C THR A 174 -7.72 -22.77 2.98
N ILE A 175 -7.32 -24.05 2.96
CA ILE A 175 -7.56 -24.99 4.06
C ILE A 175 -6.44 -24.83 5.09
N ILE A 176 -6.83 -24.68 6.35
CA ILE A 176 -5.99 -24.65 7.54
C ILE A 176 -6.21 -25.97 8.25
N LYS A 177 -5.25 -26.90 8.15
CA LYS A 177 -5.38 -28.22 8.76
C LYS A 177 -5.40 -28.14 10.28
N SER A 178 -5.99 -29.13 10.94
CA SER A 178 -5.86 -29.27 12.39
C SER A 178 -4.38 -29.37 12.80
N GLY A 179 -3.96 -28.57 13.77
CA GLY A 179 -2.57 -28.38 14.21
C GLY A 179 -1.72 -27.42 13.36
N GLU A 180 -2.26 -26.87 12.26
CA GLU A 180 -1.51 -26.01 11.34
C GLU A 180 -1.60 -24.52 11.72
N THR A 181 -0.52 -23.79 11.43
CA THR A 181 -0.52 -22.33 11.42
C THR A 181 -0.36 -21.79 10.00
N LYS A 182 -1.29 -20.95 9.56
CA LYS A 182 -1.20 -20.20 8.29
C LYS A 182 -0.95 -18.72 8.55
N TYR A 183 -0.22 -18.09 7.64
CA TYR A 183 0.05 -16.66 7.63
C TYR A 183 -0.59 -16.05 6.39
N GLY A 184 -1.16 -14.86 6.51
CA GLY A 184 -1.91 -14.23 5.44
C GLY A 184 -1.83 -12.72 5.42
N LEU A 185 -2.08 -12.16 4.24
CA LEU A 185 -2.33 -10.75 4.01
C LEU A 185 -3.74 -10.59 3.45
N ILE A 186 -4.58 -9.84 4.16
CA ILE A 186 -5.97 -9.59 3.77
C ILE A 186 -6.23 -8.09 3.66
N GLY A 187 -6.95 -7.70 2.61
CA GLY A 187 -7.50 -6.35 2.52
C GLY A 187 -8.89 -6.32 3.11
N ILE A 188 -9.17 -5.40 4.02
CA ILE A 188 -10.49 -5.19 4.59
C ILE A 188 -10.95 -3.76 4.33
N LYS A 189 -12.25 -3.58 4.05
CA LYS A 189 -12.81 -2.24 3.83
C LYS A 189 -13.26 -1.65 5.17
N THR A 190 -12.45 -0.75 5.72
CA THR A 190 -12.74 -0.04 6.96
C THR A 190 -11.91 1.25 7.06
N ASP A 191 -12.43 2.22 7.81
CA ASP A 191 -11.74 3.45 8.20
C ASP A 191 -11.21 3.38 9.65
N SER A 192 -11.53 2.30 10.39
CA SER A 192 -11.16 2.08 11.79
C SER A 192 -10.11 0.97 11.97
N PHE A 193 -9.63 0.82 13.21
CA PHE A 193 -8.71 -0.25 13.64
C PHE A 193 -9.40 -1.16 14.65
N ASP A 194 -10.65 -1.50 14.37
CA ASP A 194 -11.47 -2.28 15.29
C ASP A 194 -10.89 -3.67 15.51
N ALA A 195 -11.08 -4.19 16.73
CA ALA A 195 -10.57 -5.50 17.08
C ALA A 195 -11.24 -6.61 16.25
N LEU A 196 -10.42 -7.59 15.85
CA LEU A 196 -10.81 -8.69 14.98
C LEU A 196 -10.85 -10.00 15.76
N LYS A 197 -11.82 -10.84 15.41
CA LYS A 197 -11.94 -12.22 15.87
C LYS A 197 -12.28 -13.15 14.71
N LEU A 198 -12.12 -14.44 14.94
CA LEU A 198 -12.65 -15.47 14.05
C LEU A 198 -14.03 -15.89 14.54
N LYS A 199 -14.97 -16.03 13.59
CA LYS A 199 -16.25 -16.69 13.77
C LYS A 199 -16.17 -18.03 13.05
N ILE A 200 -16.33 -19.12 13.81
CA ILE A 200 -16.33 -20.48 13.28
C ILE A 200 -17.77 -20.90 12.96
N GLU A 201 -17.97 -21.52 11.80
CA GLU A 201 -19.25 -22.11 11.35
C GLU A 201 -19.31 -23.64 11.53
#